data_AF-A0A969HVP4-F1
#
_entry.id   AF-A0A969HVP4-F1
#
_cell.length_a   1.000
_cell.length_b   1.000
_cell.length_c   1.000
_cell.angle_alpha   90.00
_cell.angle_beta   90.00
_cell.angle_gamma   90.00
#
_symmetry.space_group_name_H-M   'P 1'
#
loop_
_entity.id
_entity.type
_entity.pdbx_description
1 polymer ?
#
loop_
_entity_poly.entity_id
_entity_poly.type
_entity_poly.pdbx_seq_one_letter_code
_entity_poly.pdbx_strand_id
1 'polypeptide(L)'
;MLGWRVAQHALYPGHGRAAQSGAQRRQHDLSVRDGLGSVRQVLDEAGQPLVGSELTYTPFGIPQSGAQPALFGFTGEVQSIETGLVYLRARWYDPASGTFLSRSSHSL
;
A
#
# COMPACT_ATOMS: atom_id res chain seq x y z
N MET A 1 4.86 -21.41 -22.55
CA MET A 1 4.87 -21.80 -21.13
C MET A 1 5.59 -20.71 -20.36
N LEU A 2 4.88 -19.76 -19.75
CA LEU A 2 5.52 -18.67 -18.99
C LEU A 2 5.19 -18.86 -17.51
N GLY A 3 6.18 -19.38 -16.76
CA GLY A 3 6.10 -19.55 -15.33
C GLY A 3 6.33 -18.22 -14.62
N TRP A 4 5.27 -17.61 -14.13
CA TRP A 4 5.36 -16.53 -13.15
C TRP A 4 5.71 -17.14 -11.80
N ARG A 5 6.99 -17.10 -11.43
CA ARG A 5 7.40 -17.24 -10.04
C ARG A 5 8.06 -15.94 -9.62
N VAL A 6 7.25 -15.01 -9.13
CA VAL A 6 7.75 -13.94 -8.26
C VAL A 6 7.65 -14.49 -6.84
N ALA A 7 8.76 -15.09 -6.38
CA ALA A 7 9.00 -15.23 -4.96
C ALA A 7 9.36 -13.82 -4.46
N GLN A 8 8.37 -13.11 -3.92
CA GLN A 8 8.60 -11.84 -3.26
C GLN A 8 8.85 -12.13 -1.78
N HIS A 9 10.06 -11.74 -1.37
CA HIS A 9 10.65 -11.98 -0.06
C HIS A 9 9.77 -11.41 1.05
N ALA A 10 9.45 -12.28 2.01
CA ALA A 10 9.01 -11.90 3.34
C ALA A 10 9.99 -10.86 3.92
N LEU A 11 9.42 -9.77 4.45
CA LEU A 11 10.16 -8.68 5.07
C LEU A 11 10.98 -9.21 6.28
N TYR A 12 12.28 -9.40 6.11
CA TYR A 12 13.26 -9.35 7.19
C TYR A 12 14.09 -8.06 7.06
N PRO A 13 14.43 -7.37 8.18
CA PRO A 13 15.17 -6.13 8.13
C PRO A 13 16.66 -6.44 7.96
N GLY A 14 17.10 -6.51 6.71
CA GLY A 14 18.52 -6.62 6.40
C GLY A 14 18.74 -6.83 4.92
N HIS A 15 19.47 -5.90 4.31
CA HIS A 15 20.14 -6.04 3.00
C HIS A 15 19.26 -5.76 1.76
N GLY A 16 19.40 -4.54 1.21
CA GLY A 16 18.88 -4.15 -0.12
C GLY A 16 18.15 -2.80 -0.21
N ARG A 17 18.50 -1.79 0.59
CA ARG A 17 17.58 -0.67 0.91
C ARG A 17 17.53 0.54 -0.03
N ALA A 18 18.35 0.68 -1.07
CA ALA A 18 18.41 1.97 -1.79
C ALA A 18 17.45 2.06 -3.00
N ALA A 19 17.35 1.02 -3.83
CA ALA A 19 16.59 1.10 -5.09
C ALA A 19 15.07 0.89 -4.91
N GLN A 20 14.67 -0.06 -4.06
CA GLN A 20 13.27 -0.38 -3.81
C GLN A 20 12.55 0.72 -3.01
N SER A 21 13.23 1.32 -2.03
CA SER A 21 12.72 2.47 -1.29
C SER A 21 12.58 3.71 -2.19
N GLY A 22 13.50 3.89 -3.14
CA GLY A 22 13.46 4.95 -4.14
C GLY A 22 12.23 4.81 -5.05
N ALA A 23 12.00 3.62 -5.62
CA ALA A 23 10.85 3.36 -6.48
C ALA A 23 9.51 3.53 -5.73
N GLN A 24 9.40 3.00 -4.50
CA GLN A 24 8.17 3.12 -3.71
C GLN A 24 7.89 4.58 -3.28
N ARG A 25 8.93 5.35 -2.94
CA ARG A 25 8.80 6.79 -2.65
C ARG A 25 8.43 7.58 -3.91
N ARG A 26 9.01 7.24 -5.06
CA ARG A 26 8.66 7.84 -6.36
C ARG A 26 7.19 7.59 -6.71
N GLN A 27 6.69 6.37 -6.49
CA GLN A 27 5.28 6.04 -6.71
C GLN A 27 4.35 6.84 -5.79
N HIS A 28 4.76 7.06 -4.54
CA HIS A 28 4.04 7.93 -3.61
C HIS A 28 3.97 9.38 -4.11
N ASP A 29 5.07 9.89 -4.65
CA ASP A 29 5.17 11.27 -5.15
C ASP A 29 4.42 11.44 -6.48
N LEU A 30 4.35 10.40 -7.31
CA LEU A 30 3.67 10.37 -8.62
C LEU A 30 2.28 9.73 -8.57
N SER A 31 1.62 9.68 -7.40
CA SER A 31 0.28 9.12 -7.26
C SER A 31 -0.84 10.16 -7.37
N VAL A 32 -1.95 9.80 -8.01
CA VAL A 32 -3.22 10.51 -7.90
C VAL A 32 -3.93 10.06 -6.63
N ARG A 33 -4.50 11.02 -5.88
CA ARG A 33 -5.12 10.76 -4.57
C ARG A 33 -6.55 11.25 -4.50
N ASP A 34 -7.37 10.54 -3.72
CA ASP A 34 -8.71 11.01 -3.35
C ASP A 34 -8.66 12.03 -2.19
N GLY A 35 -9.83 12.52 -1.77
CA GLY A 35 -9.95 13.52 -0.69
C GLY A 35 -9.49 13.03 0.68
N LEU A 36 -9.40 11.72 0.90
CA LEU A 36 -8.84 11.11 2.12
C LEU A 36 -7.32 10.88 1.98
N GLY A 37 -6.75 11.13 0.81
CA GLY A 37 -5.34 10.91 0.49
C GLY A 37 -5.02 9.50 0.01
N SER A 38 -6.03 8.64 -0.24
CA SER A 38 -5.81 7.28 -0.72
C SER A 38 -5.27 7.29 -2.14
N VAL A 39 -4.31 6.42 -2.43
CA VAL A 39 -3.75 6.25 -3.78
C VAL A 39 -4.81 5.65 -4.71
N ARG A 40 -5.18 6.35 -5.78
CA ARG A 40 -6.18 5.88 -6.77
C ARG A 40 -5.54 5.44 -8.08
N GLN A 41 -4.35 5.95 -8.39
CA GLN A 41 -3.62 5.63 -9.61
C GLN A 41 -2.15 6.06 -9.43
N VAL A 42 -1.23 5.34 -10.06
CA VAL A 42 0.19 5.73 -10.13
C VAL A 42 0.48 6.27 -11.52
N LEU A 43 1.23 7.37 -11.60
CA LEU A 43 1.68 7.97 -12.85
C LEU A 43 3.15 7.60 -13.11
N ASP A 44 3.53 7.58 -14.38
CA ASP A 44 4.93 7.52 -14.78
C ASP A 44 5.62 8.89 -14.69
N GLU A 45 6.90 8.95 -15.03
CA GLU A 45 7.67 10.21 -14.97
C GLU A 45 7.21 11.26 -15.99
N ALA A 46 6.43 10.86 -17.01
CA ALA A 46 5.80 11.75 -17.97
C ALA A 46 4.37 12.17 -17.54
N GLY A 47 3.94 11.78 -16.33
CA GLY A 47 2.62 12.07 -15.79
C GLY A 47 1.49 11.23 -16.41
N GLN A 48 1.81 10.16 -17.14
CA GLN A 48 0.82 9.27 -17.74
C GLN A 48 0.41 8.15 -16.77
N PRO A 49 -0.86 7.70 -16.80
CA PRO A 49 -1.32 6.58 -15.98
C PRO A 49 -0.52 5.30 -16.24
N LEU A 50 0.05 4.70 -15.19
CA LEU A 50 0.59 3.34 -15.29
C LEU A 50 -0.56 2.34 -15.41
N VAL A 51 -0.58 1.59 -16.51
CA VAL A 51 -1.60 0.58 -16.78
C VAL A 51 -1.62 -0.47 -15.67
N GLY A 52 -2.82 -0.77 -15.15
CA GLY A 52 -3.00 -1.73 -14.06
C GLY A 52 -2.62 -1.22 -12.67
N SER A 53 -2.38 0.09 -12.50
CA SER A 53 -2.15 0.71 -11.18
C SER A 53 -3.40 1.34 -10.55
N GLU A 54 -4.55 1.23 -11.22
CA GLU A 54 -5.81 1.80 -10.72
C GLU A 54 -6.26 1.07 -9.44
N LEU A 55 -6.56 1.85 -8.41
CA LEU A 55 -6.94 1.38 -7.09
C LEU A 55 -8.29 1.95 -6.68
N THR A 56 -9.20 1.03 -6.35
CA THR A 56 -10.47 1.33 -5.68
C THR A 56 -10.50 0.63 -4.34
N TYR A 57 -11.19 1.21 -3.36
CA TYR A 57 -11.27 0.69 -2.01
C TYR A 57 -12.70 0.61 -1.53
N THR A 58 -13.00 -0.39 -0.70
CA THR A 58 -14.15 -0.35 0.19
C THR A 58 -14.02 0.84 1.16
N PRO A 59 -15.11 1.24 1.86
CA PRO A 59 -15.02 2.27 2.90
C PRO A 59 -14.02 1.97 4.00
N PHE A 60 -13.70 0.69 4.24
CA PHE A 60 -12.74 0.24 5.24
C PHE A 60 -11.32 0.03 4.71
N GLY A 61 -11.06 0.28 3.42
CA GLY A 61 -9.71 0.24 2.85
C GLY A 61 -9.29 -1.09 2.22
N ILE A 62 -10.23 -2.00 1.94
CA ILE A 62 -9.94 -3.22 1.18
C ILE A 62 -9.87 -2.86 -0.31
N PRO A 63 -8.75 -3.14 -1.01
CA PRO A 63 -8.68 -2.94 -2.46
C PRO A 63 -9.74 -3.77 -3.19
N GLN A 64 -10.48 -3.15 -4.11
CA GLN A 64 -11.52 -3.80 -4.93
C GLN A 64 -11.13 -3.89 -6.41
N SER A 65 -10.10 -3.17 -6.81
CA SER A 65 -9.46 -3.29 -8.11
C SER A 65 -8.73 -4.62 -8.25
N GLY A 66 -8.41 -5.02 -9.49
CA GLY A 66 -7.47 -6.12 -9.74
C GLY A 66 -6.01 -5.80 -9.40
N ALA A 67 -5.72 -4.53 -9.07
CA ALA A 67 -4.41 -4.05 -8.63
C ALA A 67 -4.31 -4.02 -7.10
N GLN A 68 -3.08 -4.14 -6.59
CA GLN A 68 -2.74 -4.05 -5.17
C GLN A 68 -1.77 -2.88 -4.95
N PRO A 69 -1.88 -2.12 -3.84
CA PRO A 69 -0.91 -1.09 -3.50
C PRO A 69 0.50 -1.70 -3.36
N ALA A 70 1.49 -1.01 -3.94
CA ALA A 70 2.89 -1.43 -3.89
C ALA A 70 3.58 -1.09 -2.56
N LEU A 71 3.15 -0.01 -1.90
CA LEU A 71 3.54 0.31 -0.52
C LEU A 71 2.51 1.22 0.16
N PHE A 72 2.12 2.30 -0.51
CA PHE A 72 1.13 3.23 -0.01
C PHE A 72 -0.21 2.98 -0.69
N GLY A 73 -1.28 3.01 0.08
CA GLY A 73 -2.61 2.68 -0.41
C GLY A 73 -3.69 3.52 0.23
N PHE A 74 -4.58 2.86 0.97
CA PHE A 74 -5.69 3.50 1.65
C PHE A 74 -5.21 4.62 2.57
N THR A 75 -5.88 5.78 2.55
CA THR A 75 -5.52 7.00 3.33
C THR A 75 -4.10 7.53 3.09
N GLY A 76 -3.38 7.02 2.07
CA GLY A 76 -1.99 7.37 1.81
C GLY A 76 -1.00 6.73 2.78
N GLU A 77 -1.45 5.77 3.59
CA GLU A 77 -0.65 5.09 4.59
C GLU A 77 -0.06 3.78 4.03
N VAL A 78 0.93 3.22 4.73
CA VAL A 78 1.57 1.97 4.31
C VAL A 78 0.57 0.83 4.38
N GLN A 79 0.35 0.13 3.27
CA GLN A 79 -0.56 -1.00 3.16
C GLN A 79 0.21 -2.23 2.67
N SER A 80 0.23 -3.27 3.50
CA SER A 80 0.93 -4.52 3.21
C SER A 80 0.22 -5.30 2.11
N ILE A 81 0.94 -5.67 1.05
CA ILE A 81 0.45 -6.59 0.01
C ILE A 81 0.23 -8.01 0.56
N GLU A 82 1.07 -8.44 1.50
CA GLU A 82 1.03 -9.81 2.03
C GLU A 82 -0.16 -10.04 2.97
N THR A 83 -0.49 -9.03 3.77
CA THR A 83 -1.48 -9.16 4.86
C THR A 83 -2.71 -8.28 4.68
N GLY A 84 -2.69 -7.30 3.77
CA GLY A 84 -3.76 -6.32 3.60
C GLY A 84 -3.83 -5.25 4.70
N LEU A 85 -3.02 -5.37 5.76
CA LEU A 85 -3.01 -4.46 6.90
C LEU A 85 -2.51 -3.06 6.50
N VAL A 86 -3.11 -2.04 7.12
CA VAL A 86 -2.71 -0.64 6.95
C VAL A 86 -2.01 -0.17 8.23
N TYR A 87 -0.82 0.40 8.10
CA TYR A 87 -0.09 0.99 9.21
C TYR A 87 -0.52 2.44 9.41
N LEU A 88 -1.47 2.68 10.31
CA LEU A 88 -1.94 4.02 10.67
C LEU A 88 -1.02 4.62 11.74
N ARG A 89 0.24 4.86 11.36
CA ARG A 89 1.34 5.47 12.14
C ARG A 89 1.75 4.79 13.44
N ALA A 90 0.84 4.54 14.36
CA ALA A 90 1.16 3.94 15.65
C ALA A 90 0.68 2.48 15.72
N ARG A 91 -0.24 2.08 14.84
CA ARG A 91 -1.00 0.84 14.99
C ARG A 91 -1.32 0.24 13.63
N TRP A 92 -1.27 -1.09 13.57
CA TRP A 92 -1.77 -1.84 12.43
C TRP A 92 -3.29 -1.95 12.52
N TYR A 93 -3.94 -1.49 11.46
CA TYR A 93 -5.36 -1.59 11.21
C TYR A 93 -5.61 -2.72 10.20
N ASP A 94 -6.64 -3.51 10.45
CA ASP A 94 -7.12 -4.58 9.58
C ASP A 94 -8.38 -4.11 8.84
N PRO A 95 -8.28 -3.80 7.53
CA PRO A 95 -9.43 -3.44 6.70
C PRO A 95 -10.52 -4.52 6.62
N ALA A 96 -10.17 -5.80 6.75
CA ALA A 96 -11.12 -6.91 6.60
C ALA A 96 -12.09 -6.98 7.78
N SER A 97 -11.59 -6.75 8.99
CA SER A 97 -12.42 -6.68 10.21
C SER A 97 -12.85 -5.27 10.59
N GLY A 98 -12.24 -4.23 10.03
CA GLY A 98 -12.48 -2.84 10.41
C GLY A 98 -11.92 -2.48 11.80
N THR A 99 -10.91 -3.20 12.29
CA THR A 99 -10.40 -3.06 13.67
C THR A 99 -8.88 -2.92 13.74
N PHE A 100 -8.35 -2.46 14.88
CA PHE A 100 -6.91 -2.42 15.15
C PHE A 100 -6.44 -3.75 15.77
N LEU A 101 -5.24 -4.20 15.36
CA LEU A 101 -4.66 -5.45 15.87
C LEU A 101 -4.15 -5.36 17.31
N SER A 102 -3.89 -4.15 17.82
CA SER A 102 -3.60 -3.95 19.24
C SER A 102 -4.84 -3.38 19.95
N ARG A 103 -4.86 -3.45 21.29
CA ARG A 103 -5.72 -2.58 22.12
C ARG A 103 -5.00 -1.29 22.44
N SER A 104 -5.74 -0.18 22.49
CA SER A 104 -5.16 1.12 22.79
C SER A 104 -5.03 1.21 24.30
N SER A 105 -3.82 1.15 24.85
CA SER A 105 -3.60 1.38 26.29
C SER A 105 -3.51 2.89 26.53
N HIS A 106 -4.64 3.60 26.46
CA HIS A 106 -4.70 4.95 27.00
C HIS A 106 -5.05 4.82 28.50
N SER A 107 -4.05 4.91 29.37
CA SER A 107 -4.31 5.28 30.77
C SER A 107 -4.61 6.79 30.75
N LEU A 108 -5.79 7.16 31.27
CA LEU A 108 -6.07 8.56 31.61
C LEU A 108 -5.24 8.99 32.83
#